data_AF-A0A4R6IQB7-F1
#
_entry.id   AF-A0A4R6IQB7-F1
#
_cell.length_a   1.000
_cell.length_b   1.000
_cell.length_c   1.000
_cell.angle_alpha   90.00
_cell.angle_beta   90.00
_cell.angle_gamma   90.00
#
_symmetry.space_group_name_H-M   'P 1'
#
loop_
_entity.id
_entity.type
_entity.pdbx_description
1 polymer ?
#
loop_
_entity_poly.entity_id
_entity_poly.type
_entity_poly.pdbx_seq_one_letter_code
_entity_poly.pdbx_strand_id
1 'polypeptide(L)'
;MTRLICIFALLFSFSTTHAQVDTSAYETQRAKINALLAERSTKFGQYEQSLNERTGIFGFQTKQDIRNSNEILRQITLNDNTIFKELKVLLDYKDLQVQQVKSSVTDNTERLNSYMAAIKKLQDNNAILRDQLNKPEPMSGAWYIVFLLLIGIGAYIYMQRKKLKTT
;
A
#
# COMPACT_ATOMS: atom_id res chain seq x y z
N MET A 1 -12.11 0.50 41.18
CA MET A 1 -12.51 1.43 40.09
C MET A 1 -11.34 2.20 39.48
N THR A 2 -10.33 2.60 40.27
CA THR A 2 -9.14 3.32 39.78
C THR A 2 -8.36 2.59 38.68
N ARG A 3 -8.24 1.26 38.72
CA ARG A 3 -7.54 0.46 37.69
C ARG A 3 -8.24 0.43 36.33
N LEU A 4 -9.58 0.52 36.28
CA LEU A 4 -10.35 0.56 35.03
C LEU A 4 -10.24 1.93 34.34
N ILE A 5 -10.14 3.00 35.13
CA ILE A 5 -9.96 4.37 34.63
C ILE A 5 -8.59 4.53 33.96
N CYS A 6 -7.55 3.92 34.52
CA CYS A 6 -6.21 3.94 33.91
C CYS A 6 -6.16 3.23 32.55
N ILE A 7 -6.88 2.12 32.38
CA ILE A 7 -6.94 1.38 31.10
C ILE A 7 -7.71 2.19 30.05
N PHE A 8 -8.79 2.85 30.45
CA PHE A 8 -9.58 3.69 29.56
C PHE A 8 -8.81 4.96 29.11
N ALA A 9 -8.00 5.54 30.00
CA ALA A 9 -7.12 6.67 29.66
C ALA A 9 -5.98 6.28 28.70
N LEU A 10 -5.49 5.04 28.79
CA LEU A 10 -4.43 4.52 27.92
C LEU A 10 -4.94 4.23 26.49
N LEU A 11 -6.21 3.87 26.35
CA LEU A 11 -6.88 3.70 25.05
C LEU A 11 -7.15 5.04 24.33
N PHE A 12 -7.32 6.14 25.08
CA PHE A 12 -7.55 7.47 24.51
C PHE A 12 -6.26 8.20 24.09
N SER A 13 -5.09 7.67 24.48
CA SER A 13 -3.78 8.29 24.19
C SER A 13 -3.26 7.95 22.79
N PHE A 14 -3.93 7.05 22.05
CA PHE A 14 -3.65 6.80 20.63
C PHE A 14 -4.40 7.79 19.74
N SER A 15 -4.09 9.08 19.89
CA SER A 15 -4.37 10.04 18.83
C SER A 15 -3.48 9.69 17.65
N THR A 16 -4.06 9.09 16.62
CA THR A 16 -3.36 8.81 15.36
C THR A 16 -2.94 10.14 14.74
N THR A 17 -1.66 10.50 14.89
CA THR A 17 -1.02 11.49 14.05
C THR A 17 -0.99 10.92 12.64
N HIS A 18 -2.05 11.17 11.87
CA HIS A 18 -2.06 10.93 10.44
C HIS A 18 -0.95 11.81 9.85
N ALA A 19 0.12 11.17 9.38
CA ALA A 19 1.12 11.84 8.57
C ALA A 19 0.41 12.46 7.37
N GLN A 20 0.36 13.78 7.31
CA GLN A 20 -0.14 14.55 6.18
C GLN A 20 0.88 14.38 5.04
N VAL A 21 0.74 13.29 4.29
CA VAL A 21 1.62 12.90 3.18
C VAL A 21 1.66 14.01 2.14
N ASP A 22 2.82 14.66 2.02
CA ASP A 22 3.48 15.33 0.87
C ASP A 22 2.68 16.25 -0.08
N THR A 23 1.38 16.42 0.14
CA THR A 23 0.48 17.22 -0.71
C THR A 23 0.79 18.71 -0.56
N SER A 24 1.30 19.14 0.59
CA SER A 24 1.65 20.53 0.87
C SER A 24 2.84 21.03 0.04
N ALA A 25 3.88 20.21 -0.15
CA ALA A 25 5.06 20.57 -0.92
C ALA A 25 4.75 20.67 -2.42
N TYR A 26 3.98 19.72 -2.95
CA TYR A 26 3.52 19.74 -4.35
C TYR A 26 2.66 20.98 -4.66
N GLU A 27 1.68 21.29 -3.82
CA GLU A 27 0.81 22.47 -4.02
C GLU A 27 1.59 23.78 -3.86
N THR A 28 2.54 23.85 -2.91
CA THR A 28 3.43 25.01 -2.77
C THR A 28 4.27 25.23 -4.04
N GLN A 29 4.80 24.15 -4.61
CA GLN A 29 5.57 24.19 -5.84
C GLN A 29 4.71 24.65 -7.05
N ARG A 30 3.46 24.19 -7.15
CA ARG A 30 2.52 24.67 -8.18
C ARG A 30 2.20 26.15 -8.03
N ALA A 31 1.95 26.61 -6.81
CA ALA A 31 1.69 28.02 -6.54
C ALA A 31 2.88 28.90 -6.98
N LYS A 32 4.12 28.46 -6.69
CA LYS A 32 5.35 29.13 -7.13
C LYS A 32 5.45 29.22 -8.65
N ILE A 33 5.18 28.12 -9.37
CA ILE A 33 5.19 28.11 -10.84
C ILE A 33 4.13 29.07 -11.40
N ASN A 34 2.91 29.08 -10.84
CA ASN A 34 1.86 29.98 -11.28
C ASN A 34 2.24 31.45 -11.07
N ALA A 35 2.92 31.78 -9.97
CA ALA A 35 3.44 33.12 -9.73
C ALA A 35 4.48 33.53 -10.78
N LEU A 36 5.40 32.63 -11.12
CA LEU A 36 6.39 32.88 -12.18
C LEU A 36 5.74 33.05 -13.56
N LEU A 37 4.72 32.25 -13.87
CA LEU A 37 3.95 32.38 -15.12
C LEU A 37 3.19 33.71 -15.21
N ALA A 38 2.64 34.20 -14.10
CA ALA A 38 2.01 35.52 -14.04
C ALA A 38 3.03 36.66 -14.25
N GLU A 39 4.22 36.54 -13.65
CA GLU A 39 5.33 37.47 -13.88
C GLU A 39 5.77 37.48 -15.35
N ARG A 40 5.92 36.29 -15.95
CA ARG A 40 6.23 36.13 -17.38
C ARG A 40 5.20 36.82 -18.26
N SER A 41 3.91 36.60 -17.99
CA SER A 41 2.81 37.23 -18.74
C SER A 41 2.87 38.76 -18.65
N THR A 42 3.16 39.30 -17.47
CA THR A 42 3.32 40.74 -17.26
C THR A 42 4.50 41.29 -18.06
N LYS A 43 5.67 40.63 -17.99
CA LYS A 43 6.87 41.02 -18.74
C LYS A 43 6.66 40.93 -20.25
N PHE A 44 5.92 39.92 -20.71
CA PHE A 44 5.57 39.80 -22.12
C PHE A 44 4.66 40.95 -22.58
N GLY A 45 3.69 41.36 -21.77
CA GLY A 45 2.90 42.57 -22.05
C GLY A 45 3.75 43.84 -22.14
N GLN A 46 4.73 44.01 -21.25
CA GLN A 46 5.68 45.12 -21.31
C GLN A 46 6.56 45.08 -22.56
N TYR A 47 6.98 43.89 -22.98
CA TYR A 47 7.75 43.69 -24.21
C TYR A 47 6.94 44.14 -25.43
N GLU A 48 5.69 43.68 -25.55
CA GLU A 48 4.80 44.09 -26.64
C GLU A 48 4.55 45.61 -26.67
N GLN A 49 4.43 46.24 -25.49
CA GLN A 49 4.35 47.69 -25.40
C GLN A 49 5.65 48.36 -25.90
N SER A 50 6.81 47.87 -25.46
CA SER A 50 8.13 48.41 -25.85
C SER A 50 8.42 48.27 -27.35
N LEU A 51 7.87 47.26 -28.03
CA LEU A 51 7.99 47.11 -29.47
C LEU A 51 7.27 48.23 -30.25
N ASN A 52 6.21 48.79 -29.66
CA ASN A 52 5.44 49.87 -30.27
C ASN A 52 5.97 51.26 -29.92
N GLU A 53 6.90 51.38 -28.97
CA GLU A 53 7.53 52.65 -28.61
C GLU A 53 8.43 53.14 -29.74
N ARG A 54 8.19 54.37 -30.20
CA ARG A 54 8.99 55.04 -31.23
C ARG A 54 9.28 56.47 -30.79
N THR A 55 10.35 56.64 -30.02
CA THR A 55 10.70 57.95 -29.42
C THR A 55 11.58 58.81 -30.31
N GLY A 56 11.95 58.33 -31.50
CA GLY A 56 12.79 59.06 -32.44
C GLY A 56 12.08 60.24 -33.09
N ILE A 57 12.86 61.27 -33.44
CA ILE A 57 12.40 62.55 -34.00
C ILE A 57 11.55 62.40 -35.28
N PHE A 58 11.63 61.26 -35.97
CA PHE A 58 10.86 60.96 -37.19
C PHE A 58 9.92 59.75 -37.04
N GLY A 59 9.54 59.40 -35.80
CA GLY A 59 8.71 58.22 -35.56
C GLY A 59 9.42 56.89 -35.85
N PHE A 60 10.76 56.90 -35.81
CA PHE A 60 11.59 55.69 -35.84
C PHE A 60 11.93 55.24 -34.42
N GLN A 61 12.20 53.95 -34.25
CA GLN A 61 12.75 53.42 -33.01
C GLN A 61 14.17 53.94 -32.79
N THR A 62 14.45 54.40 -31.58
CA THR A 62 15.80 54.79 -31.18
C THR A 62 16.59 53.56 -30.73
N LYS A 63 17.91 53.70 -30.66
CA LYS A 63 18.78 52.68 -30.03
C LYS A 63 18.37 52.40 -28.58
N GLN A 64 17.84 53.39 -27.88
CA GLN A 64 17.40 53.24 -26.50
C GLN A 64 16.11 52.40 -26.42
N ASP A 65 15.14 52.63 -27.32
CA ASP A 65 13.91 51.83 -27.42
C ASP A 65 14.24 50.35 -27.69
N ILE A 66 15.16 50.09 -28.63
CA ILE A 66 15.62 48.74 -28.98
C ILE A 66 16.37 48.08 -27.82
N ARG A 67 17.16 48.84 -27.06
CA ARG A 67 17.86 48.31 -25.87
C ARG A 67 16.87 47.94 -24.77
N ASN A 68 15.84 48.76 -24.56
CA ASN A 68 14.80 48.51 -23.58
C ASN A 68 14.04 47.20 -23.89
N SER A 69 13.56 47.04 -25.13
CA SER A 69 12.85 45.82 -25.55
C SER A 69 13.72 44.56 -25.44
N ASN A 70 15.01 44.65 -25.80
CA ASN A 70 15.95 43.53 -25.63
C ASN A 70 16.21 43.18 -24.17
N GLU A 71 16.28 44.17 -23.28
CA GLU A 71 16.43 43.91 -21.85
C GLU A 71 15.19 43.22 -21.28
N ILE A 72 13.98 43.64 -21.67
CA ILE A 72 12.74 42.96 -21.28
C ILE A 72 12.73 41.52 -21.81
N LEU A 73 13.14 41.31 -23.06
CA LEU A 73 13.25 39.96 -23.65
C LEU A 73 14.23 39.08 -22.86
N ARG A 74 15.40 39.62 -22.48
CA ARG A 74 16.37 38.92 -21.62
C ARG A 74 15.75 38.51 -20.28
N GLN A 75 14.97 39.41 -19.67
CA GLN A 75 14.27 39.13 -18.40
C GLN A 75 13.20 38.05 -18.55
N ILE A 76 12.50 37.99 -19.68
CA ILE A 76 11.56 36.91 -20.01
C ILE A 76 12.32 35.58 -20.10
N THR A 77 13.43 35.53 -20.86
CA THR A 77 14.22 34.30 -20.99
C THR A 77 14.77 33.80 -19.65
N LEU A 78 15.21 34.70 -18.76
CA LEU A 78 15.65 34.31 -17.42
C LEU A 78 14.51 33.77 -16.56
N ASN A 79 13.32 34.37 -16.66
CA ASN A 79 12.13 33.87 -15.98
C ASN A 79 11.75 32.48 -16.53
N ASP A 80 11.76 32.29 -17.85
CA ASP A 80 11.51 31.00 -18.52
C ASP A 80 12.45 29.90 -18.03
N ASN A 81 13.76 30.19 -17.93
CA ASN A 81 14.73 29.27 -17.37
C ASN A 81 14.41 28.87 -15.91
N THR A 82 13.87 29.82 -15.13
CA THR A 82 13.44 29.55 -13.75
C THR A 82 12.19 28.67 -13.76
N ILE A 83 11.17 29.01 -14.57
CA ILE A 83 9.97 28.19 -14.76
C ILE A 83 10.33 26.75 -15.12
N PHE A 84 11.25 26.54 -16.07
CA PHE A 84 11.66 25.19 -16.47
C PHE A 84 12.30 24.39 -15.34
N LYS A 85 13.14 25.03 -14.52
CA LYS A 85 13.72 24.37 -13.34
C LYS A 85 12.64 23.94 -12.36
N GLU A 86 11.70 24.84 -12.05
CA GLU A 86 10.63 24.56 -11.09
C GLU A 86 9.64 23.51 -11.61
N LEU A 87 9.35 23.51 -12.92
CA LEU A 87 8.53 22.47 -13.57
C LEU A 87 9.20 21.09 -13.51
N LYS A 88 10.52 21.02 -13.68
CA LYS A 88 11.26 19.76 -13.54
C LYS A 88 11.14 19.21 -12.12
N VAL A 89 11.32 20.05 -11.11
CA VAL A 89 11.12 19.67 -9.71
C VAL A 89 9.70 19.17 -9.47
N LEU A 90 8.68 19.83 -10.04
CA LEU A 90 7.29 19.39 -9.94
C LEU A 90 7.06 18.01 -10.59
N LEU A 91 7.70 17.75 -11.73
CA LEU A 91 7.64 16.47 -12.42
C LEU A 91 8.29 15.37 -11.58
N ASP A 92 9.47 15.62 -11.02
CA ASP A 92 10.19 14.67 -10.17
C ASP A 92 9.33 14.26 -8.95
N TYR A 93 8.62 15.21 -8.31
CA TYR A 93 7.67 14.88 -7.24
C TYR A 93 6.54 13.96 -7.70
N LYS A 94 5.99 14.18 -8.89
CA LYS A 94 4.93 13.35 -9.46
C LYS A 94 5.43 11.95 -9.78
N ASP A 95 6.63 11.84 -10.33
CA ASP A 95 7.25 10.55 -10.66
C ASP A 95 7.53 9.73 -9.40
N LEU A 96 8.03 10.37 -8.33
CA LEU A 96 8.20 9.74 -7.02
C LEU A 96 6.86 9.23 -6.46
N GLN A 97 5.80 10.03 -6.54
CA GLN A 97 4.47 9.62 -6.10
C GLN A 97 3.96 8.41 -6.89
N VAL A 98 4.12 8.42 -8.22
CA VAL A 98 3.74 7.28 -9.08
C VAL A 98 4.53 6.03 -8.73
N GLN A 99 5.84 6.16 -8.50
CA GLN A 99 6.70 5.04 -8.12
C GLN A 99 6.27 4.45 -6.77
N GLN A 100 5.94 5.29 -5.78
CA GLN A 100 5.49 4.86 -4.46
C GLN A 100 4.14 4.11 -4.53
N VAL A 101 3.21 4.58 -5.36
CA VAL A 101 1.94 3.88 -5.58
C VAL A 101 2.19 2.54 -6.25
N LYS A 102 3.05 2.50 -7.28
CA LYS A 102 3.39 1.26 -7.99
C LYS A 102 4.02 0.23 -7.07
N SER A 103 5.02 0.61 -6.26
CA SER A 103 5.65 -0.29 -5.29
C SER A 103 4.65 -0.82 -4.28
N SER A 104 3.80 0.06 -3.72
CA SER A 104 2.77 -0.33 -2.75
C SER A 104 1.78 -1.35 -3.34
N VAL A 105 1.41 -1.20 -4.61
CA VAL A 105 0.54 -2.17 -5.30
C VAL A 105 1.26 -3.51 -5.51
N THR A 106 2.53 -3.48 -5.92
CA THR A 106 3.34 -4.69 -6.09
C THR A 106 3.49 -5.45 -4.77
N ASP A 107 3.87 -4.76 -3.69
CA ASP A 107 4.05 -5.35 -2.36
C ASP A 107 2.73 -5.95 -1.85
N ASN A 108 1.61 -5.25 -2.02
CA ASN A 108 0.29 -5.77 -1.65
C ASN A 108 -0.10 -7.01 -2.46
N THR A 109 0.21 -7.03 -3.75
CA THR A 109 -0.08 -8.18 -4.62
C THR A 109 0.75 -9.40 -4.19
N GLU A 110 2.04 -9.20 -3.88
CA GLU A 110 2.91 -10.26 -3.37
C GLU A 110 2.39 -10.81 -2.03
N ARG A 111 1.99 -9.92 -1.11
CA ARG A 111 1.37 -10.31 0.15
C ARG A 111 0.08 -11.10 -0.07
N LEU A 112 -0.80 -10.65 -0.96
CA LEU A 112 -2.02 -11.37 -1.30
C LEU A 112 -1.74 -12.77 -1.87
N ASN A 113 -0.75 -12.90 -2.76
CA ASN A 113 -0.33 -14.19 -3.30
C ASN A 113 0.20 -15.11 -2.19
N SER A 114 0.99 -14.58 -1.25
CA SER A 114 1.50 -15.34 -0.11
C SER A 114 0.38 -15.82 0.81
N TYR A 115 -0.63 -14.98 1.08
CA TYR A 115 -1.80 -15.35 1.86
C TYR A 115 -2.64 -16.40 1.14
N MET A 116 -2.81 -16.26 -0.19
CA MET A 116 -3.54 -17.25 -0.98
C MET A 116 -2.86 -18.63 -0.94
N ALA A 117 -1.54 -18.68 -1.05
CA ALA A 117 -0.77 -19.92 -0.91
C ALA A 117 -0.91 -20.54 0.50
N ALA A 118 -0.84 -19.72 1.55
CA ALA A 118 -1.03 -20.18 2.92
C ALA A 118 -2.45 -20.74 3.14
N ILE A 119 -3.48 -20.03 2.68
CA ILE A 119 -4.88 -20.48 2.75
C ILE A 119 -5.05 -21.81 2.03
N LYS A 120 -4.50 -21.97 0.83
CA LYS A 120 -4.56 -23.23 0.08
C LYS A 120 -3.90 -24.37 0.85
N LYS A 121 -2.72 -24.14 1.43
CA LYS A 121 -2.04 -25.13 2.28
C LYS A 121 -2.89 -25.53 3.49
N LEU A 122 -3.56 -24.56 4.14
CA LEU A 122 -4.48 -24.85 5.24
C LEU A 122 -5.69 -25.68 4.76
N GLN A 123 -6.25 -25.36 3.60
CA GLN A 123 -7.36 -26.11 3.02
C GLN A 123 -6.96 -27.55 2.69
N ASP A 124 -5.81 -27.75 2.06
CA ASP A 124 -5.28 -29.09 1.73
C ASP A 124 -5.05 -29.91 3.00
N ASN A 125 -4.43 -29.33 4.02
CA ASN A 125 -4.24 -29.98 5.31
C ASN A 125 -5.57 -30.34 5.97
N ASN A 126 -6.56 -29.44 5.91
CA ASN A 126 -7.88 -29.69 6.46
C ASN A 126 -8.58 -30.85 5.73
N ALA A 127 -8.48 -30.91 4.40
CA ALA A 127 -8.99 -32.01 3.61
C ALA A 127 -8.34 -33.35 3.98
N ILE A 128 -7.01 -33.38 4.14
CA ILE A 128 -6.27 -34.57 4.59
C ILE A 128 -6.73 -35.02 5.98
N LEU A 129 -6.87 -34.11 6.93
CA LEU A 129 -7.32 -34.43 8.29
C LEU A 129 -8.75 -35.00 8.29
N ARG A 130 -9.65 -34.43 7.46
CA ARG A 130 -11.01 -34.95 7.31
C ARG A 130 -11.02 -36.34 6.67
N ASP A 131 -10.18 -36.59 5.67
CA ASP A 131 -10.02 -37.93 5.09
C ASP A 131 -9.49 -38.95 6.11
N GLN A 132 -8.54 -38.54 6.96
CA GLN A 132 -8.04 -39.40 8.06
C GLN A 132 -9.12 -39.71 9.09
N LEU A 133 -9.96 -38.75 9.47
CA LEU A 133 -11.08 -38.98 10.39
C LEU A 133 -12.19 -39.86 9.81
N ASN A 134 -12.39 -39.79 8.48
CA ASN A 134 -13.40 -40.59 7.79
C ASN A 134 -12.94 -42.03 7.48
N LYS A 135 -11.65 -42.34 7.65
CA LYS A 135 -11.16 -43.71 7.54
C LYS A 135 -11.62 -44.48 8.79
N PRO A 136 -12.38 -45.58 8.64
CA PRO A 136 -12.76 -46.39 9.79
C PRO A 136 -11.49 -46.90 10.46
N GLU A 137 -11.34 -46.65 11.76
CA GLU A 137 -10.22 -47.22 12.51
C GLU A 137 -10.26 -48.74 12.37
N PRO A 138 -9.14 -49.39 11.97
CA PRO A 138 -9.09 -50.84 11.95
C PRO A 138 -9.34 -51.32 13.38
N MET A 139 -10.35 -52.17 13.55
CA MET A 139 -10.75 -52.72 14.84
C MET A 139 -9.50 -53.21 15.58
N SER A 140 -9.16 -52.50 16.66
CA SER A 140 -7.89 -52.70 17.39
C SER A 140 -7.70 -54.17 17.73
N GLY A 141 -6.47 -54.68 17.58
CA GLY A 141 -6.08 -56.06 17.91
C GLY A 141 -6.56 -56.54 19.29
N ALA A 142 -6.78 -55.59 20.21
CA ALA A 142 -7.35 -55.80 21.53
C ALA A 142 -8.74 -56.45 21.50
N TRP A 143 -9.58 -56.14 20.50
CA TRP A 143 -10.92 -56.73 20.39
C TRP A 143 -10.88 -58.24 20.09
N TYR A 144 -9.90 -58.69 19.30
CA TYR A 144 -9.69 -60.13 19.05
C TYR A 144 -9.30 -60.86 20.34
N ILE A 145 -8.46 -60.24 21.18
CA ILE A 145 -8.04 -60.80 22.47
C ILE A 145 -9.23 -60.91 23.43
N VAL A 146 -10.08 -59.88 23.48
CA VAL A 146 -11.32 -59.89 24.29
C VAL A 146 -12.27 -60.98 23.82
N PHE A 147 -12.45 -61.16 22.51
CA PHE A 147 -13.31 -62.21 21.95
C PHE A 147 -12.79 -63.62 22.28
N LEU A 148 -11.48 -63.83 22.19
CA LEU A 148 -10.83 -65.10 22.55
C LEU A 148 -10.99 -65.44 24.04
N LEU A 149 -10.85 -64.45 24.92
CA LEU A 149 -11.11 -64.60 26.35
C LEU A 149 -12.56 -64.98 26.65
N LEU A 150 -13.52 -64.35 25.95
CA LEU A 150 -14.95 -64.64 26.11
C LEU A 150 -15.29 -66.08 25.72
N ILE A 151 -14.73 -66.58 24.61
CA ILE A 151 -14.87 -67.97 24.19
C ILE A 151 -14.22 -68.92 25.21
N GLY A 152 -13.03 -68.59 25.70
CA GLY A 152 -12.32 -69.40 26.70
C GLY A 152 -13.10 -69.55 28.00
N ILE A 153 -13.68 -68.44 28.51
CA ILE A 153 -14.53 -68.44 29.71
C ILE A 153 -15.81 -69.25 29.46
N GLY A 154 -16.45 -69.08 28.30
CA GLY A 154 -17.63 -69.85 27.92
C GLY A 154 -17.37 -71.35 27.87
N ALA A 155 -16.25 -71.76 27.26
CA ALA A 155 -15.82 -73.16 27.20
C ALA A 155 -15.52 -73.74 28.59
N TYR A 156 -14.86 -72.97 29.45
CA TYR A 156 -14.58 -73.37 30.84
C TYR A 156 -15.87 -73.61 31.64
N ILE A 157 -16.83 -72.68 31.56
CA ILE A 157 -18.14 -72.82 32.23
C ILE A 157 -18.91 -74.03 31.69
N TYR A 158 -18.87 -74.26 30.37
CA TYR A 158 -19.50 -75.43 29.75
C TYR A 158 -18.90 -76.75 30.25
N MET A 159 -17.57 -76.84 30.36
CA MET A 159 -16.89 -78.03 30.89
C MET A 159 -17.24 -78.28 32.37
N GLN A 160 -17.33 -77.23 33.19
CA GLN A 160 -17.72 -77.36 34.60
C GLN A 160 -19.16 -77.84 34.75
N ARG A 161 -20.09 -77.35 33.92
CA ARG A 161 -21.48 -77.83 33.89
C ARG A 161 -21.61 -79.27 33.42
N LYS A 162 -20.72 -79.73 32.53
CA LYS A 162 -20.69 -81.14 32.09
C LYS A 162 -20.19 -82.06 33.21
N LYS A 163 -19.15 -81.66 33.96
CA LYS A 163 -18.64 -82.48 35.09
C LYS A 163 -19.65 -82.65 36.22
N LEU A 164 -20.47 -81.63 36.50
CA LEU A 164 -21.52 -81.67 37.53
C LEU A 164 -22.74 -82.55 37.15
N LYS A 165 -22.88 -82.97 35.90
CA LYS A 165 -23.96 -83.88 35.44
C LYS A 165 -23.54 -85.35 35.37
N THR A 166 -22.27 -85.67 35.60
CA THR A 166 -21.73 -87.04 35.50
C THR A 166 -21.23 -87.58 36.85
N THR A 167 -21.62 -86.94 37.96
CA THR A 167 -21.55 -87.48 39.33
C THR A 167 -22.98 -87.68 39.80
#